data_AF-A0A0E3SDW0-F1
#
_entry.id   AF-A0A0E3SDW0-F1
#
_cell.length_a   1.000
_cell.length_b   1.000
_cell.length_c   1.000
_cell.angle_alpha   90.00
_cell.angle_beta   90.00
_cell.angle_gamma   90.00
#
_symmetry.space_group_name_H-M   'P 1'
#
loop_
_entity.id
_entity.type
_entity.pdbx_description
1 polymer ?
#
loop_
_entity_poly.entity_id
_entity_poly.type
_entity_poly.pdbx_seq_one_letter_code
_entity_poly.pdbx_strand_id
1 'polypeptide(L)'
;MKINTWFGVIELGNDGKLLASEIYPKNVRELALRSLSLRDSRQNLPPEGFDLAAVAIDYGFVDSLSEYYSLLHKVTLETVKLQVSEALTPDQRIVQAVEALDDINETTNSLSERLFEWYGGYFPESGLNGESLAYFVAKYGSRENIPPDDPLYLKARDSMGAKLETADESLLKGFAESVCSLYDRRKQIEAYIEDSMASLAPNLTMLAGPMLGARLISVAGSLEKLAAFPSSTIQVIGANKALFKHLRSRAPSPKHGIIYSHPLINTSPWWVRGKVARALAAKLSLAARIDFYSAKKDPSLTGELEEKIRKIREANPRPPQKRQEVRVKPKKKRRK
;
A
#
# COMPACT_ATOMS: atom_id res chain seq x y z
N MET A 1 -21.47 -17.94 37.32
CA MET A 1 -21.06 -17.53 35.97
C MET A 1 -20.84 -16.02 35.96
N LYS A 2 -19.63 -15.58 35.59
CA LYS A 2 -19.35 -14.16 35.36
C LYS A 2 -19.82 -13.80 33.95
N ILE A 3 -20.52 -12.68 33.79
CA ILE A 3 -20.98 -12.15 32.52
C ILE A 3 -20.50 -10.70 32.43
N ASN A 4 -19.75 -10.42 31.39
CA ASN A 4 -19.30 -9.07 31.09
C ASN A 4 -20.32 -8.40 30.16
N THR A 5 -20.87 -7.28 30.60
CA THR A 5 -21.80 -6.45 29.82
C THR A 5 -21.18 -5.08 29.56
N TRP A 6 -21.78 -4.30 28.66
CA TRP A 6 -21.29 -2.95 28.37
C TRP A 6 -21.48 -1.96 29.54
N PHE A 7 -22.35 -2.30 30.51
CA PHE A 7 -22.67 -1.46 31.67
C PHE A 7 -22.15 -2.00 33.01
N GLY A 8 -21.50 -3.16 33.03
CA GLY A 8 -20.97 -3.76 34.25
C GLY A 8 -20.58 -5.23 34.12
N VAL A 9 -19.99 -5.77 35.20
CA VAL A 9 -19.74 -7.21 35.34
C VAL A 9 -20.77 -7.79 36.30
N ILE A 10 -21.39 -8.88 35.88
CA ILE A 10 -22.47 -9.54 36.62
C ILE A 10 -22.02 -10.95 36.98
N GLU A 11 -22.12 -11.32 38.25
CA GLU A 11 -21.87 -12.68 38.72
C GLU A 11 -23.19 -13.36 39.08
N LEU A 12 -23.53 -14.41 38.34
CA LEU A 12 -24.68 -15.27 38.58
C LEU A 12 -24.25 -16.52 39.37
N GLY A 13 -25.03 -16.94 40.35
CA GLY A 13 -24.94 -18.25 41.00
C GLY A 13 -25.47 -19.38 40.10
N ASN A 14 -25.28 -20.63 40.53
CA ASN A 14 -25.74 -21.81 39.78
C ASN A 14 -27.27 -21.89 39.64
N ASP A 15 -27.99 -21.14 40.48
CA ASP A 15 -29.45 -21.08 40.56
C ASP A 15 -30.04 -19.98 39.65
N GLY A 16 -29.19 -19.29 38.88
CA GLY A 16 -29.55 -18.08 38.12
C GLY A 16 -29.71 -16.82 38.98
N LYS A 17 -29.55 -16.92 40.30
CA LYS A 17 -29.63 -15.79 41.24
C LYS A 17 -28.30 -15.07 41.38
N LEU A 18 -28.35 -13.75 41.56
CA LEU A 18 -27.17 -12.90 41.66
C LEU A 18 -26.28 -13.24 42.87
N LEU A 19 -24.96 -13.22 42.67
CA LEU A 19 -23.95 -13.29 43.73
C LEU A 19 -23.23 -11.95 43.94
N ALA A 20 -22.91 -11.22 42.86
CA ALA A 20 -22.28 -9.89 42.91
C ALA A 20 -22.49 -9.13 41.58
N SER A 21 -22.51 -7.80 41.63
CA SER A 21 -22.55 -6.94 40.44
C SER A 21 -21.64 -5.73 40.61
N GLU A 22 -20.75 -5.50 39.65
CA GLU A 22 -19.96 -4.27 39.55
C GLU A 22 -20.55 -3.40 38.43
N ILE A 23 -21.27 -2.36 38.82
CA ILE A 23 -21.93 -1.43 37.89
C ILE A 23 -20.98 -0.31 37.56
N TYR A 24 -20.89 0.03 36.28
CA TYR A 24 -20.00 1.06 35.81
C TYR A 24 -20.65 2.45 35.90
N PRO A 25 -19.85 3.53 36.07
CA PRO A 25 -20.38 4.88 36.03
C PRO A 25 -21.03 5.17 34.67
N LYS A 26 -22.12 5.96 34.66
CA LYS A 26 -22.88 6.37 33.46
C LYS A 26 -22.11 7.36 32.54
N ASN A 27 -20.79 7.23 32.45
CA ASN A 27 -19.97 8.01 31.55
C ASN A 27 -19.92 7.33 30.17
N VAL A 28 -20.55 7.98 29.17
CA VAL A 28 -20.65 7.45 27.81
C VAL A 28 -19.29 7.05 27.23
N ARG A 29 -18.25 7.86 27.47
CA ARG A 29 -16.91 7.62 26.91
C ARG A 29 -16.21 6.44 27.57
N GLU A 30 -16.33 6.29 28.89
CA GLU A 30 -15.77 5.13 29.60
C GLU A 30 -16.46 3.83 29.21
N LEU A 31 -17.80 3.86 29.11
CA LEU A 31 -18.58 2.72 28.64
C LEU A 31 -18.23 2.33 27.20
N ALA A 32 -17.98 3.33 26.34
CA ALA A 32 -17.56 3.10 24.96
C ALA A 32 -16.16 2.44 24.88
N LEU A 33 -15.18 2.92 25.64
CA LEU A 33 -13.83 2.33 25.73
C LEU A 33 -13.88 0.89 26.27
N ARG A 34 -14.73 0.62 27.26
CA ARG A 34 -14.92 -0.73 27.82
C ARG A 34 -15.63 -1.65 26.83
N SER A 35 -16.59 -1.13 26.05
CA SER A 35 -17.22 -1.90 24.98
C SER A 35 -16.21 -2.35 23.92
N LEU A 36 -15.20 -1.53 23.63
CA LEU A 36 -14.08 -1.90 22.75
C LEU A 36 -13.23 -3.04 23.35
N SER A 37 -12.79 -2.89 24.60
CA SER A 37 -11.95 -3.92 25.26
C SER A 37 -12.67 -5.27 25.46
N LEU A 38 -13.99 -5.24 25.65
CA LEU A 38 -14.82 -6.46 25.70
C LEU A 38 -14.84 -7.22 24.38
N ARG A 39 -14.86 -6.50 23.26
CA ARG A 39 -14.83 -7.10 21.92
C ARG A 39 -13.52 -7.84 21.66
N ASP A 40 -12.41 -7.29 22.14
CA ASP A 40 -11.07 -7.86 21.92
C ASP A 40 -10.84 -9.10 22.80
N SER A 41 -11.29 -9.06 24.05
CA SER A 41 -11.12 -10.18 24.99
C SER A 41 -12.03 -11.38 24.68
N ARG A 42 -13.27 -11.15 24.20
CA ARG A 42 -14.30 -12.19 23.95
C ARG A 42 -14.56 -13.14 25.14
N GLN A 43 -14.18 -12.75 26.35
CA GLN A 43 -14.33 -13.56 27.56
C GLN A 43 -15.64 -13.24 28.26
N ASN A 44 -16.31 -14.27 28.78
CA ASN A 44 -17.51 -14.14 29.62
C ASN A 44 -18.64 -13.34 28.95
N LEU A 45 -18.84 -13.54 27.64
CA LEU A 45 -19.92 -12.87 26.90
C LEU A 45 -21.29 -13.35 27.39
N PRO A 46 -22.33 -12.51 27.30
CA PRO A 46 -23.69 -12.91 27.62
C PRO A 46 -24.12 -14.10 26.74
N PRO A 47 -24.78 -15.13 27.30
CA PRO A 47 -25.31 -16.24 26.51
C PRO A 47 -26.39 -15.75 25.52
N GLU A 48 -26.61 -16.51 24.45
CA GLU A 48 -27.62 -16.16 23.43
C GLU A 48 -29.02 -16.06 24.06
N GLY A 49 -29.75 -14.99 23.72
CA GLY A 49 -31.09 -14.73 24.27
C GLY A 49 -31.12 -14.11 25.68
N PHE A 50 -29.96 -13.77 26.26
CA PHE A 50 -29.90 -13.10 27.56
C PHE A 50 -30.41 -11.67 27.47
N ASP A 51 -31.47 -11.34 28.23
CA ASP A 51 -32.09 -10.02 28.22
C ASP A 51 -31.26 -9.01 29.03
N LEU A 52 -30.36 -8.33 28.33
CA LEU A 52 -29.50 -7.29 28.89
C LEU A 52 -30.26 -6.04 29.34
N ALA A 53 -31.45 -5.78 28.79
CA ALA A 53 -32.24 -4.59 29.12
C ALA A 53 -32.99 -4.79 30.44
N ALA A 54 -33.64 -5.95 30.61
CA ALA A 54 -34.28 -6.32 31.87
C ALA A 54 -33.27 -6.35 33.02
N VAL A 55 -32.12 -6.98 32.79
CA VAL A 55 -30.98 -7.03 33.71
C VAL A 55 -30.52 -5.62 34.08
N ALA A 56 -30.32 -4.71 33.13
CA ALA A 56 -29.90 -3.33 33.44
C ALA A 56 -30.89 -2.56 34.32
N ILE A 57 -32.19 -2.85 34.23
CA ILE A 57 -33.23 -2.27 35.08
C ILE A 57 -33.24 -2.94 36.46
N ASP A 58 -33.22 -4.28 36.50
CA ASP A 58 -33.24 -5.07 37.74
C ASP A 58 -32.04 -4.75 38.64
N TYR A 59 -30.88 -4.46 38.06
CA TYR A 59 -29.67 -4.09 38.79
C TYR A 59 -29.54 -2.58 39.05
N GLY A 60 -30.54 -1.77 38.71
CA GLY A 60 -30.55 -0.34 39.01
C GLY A 60 -29.53 0.50 38.22
N PHE A 61 -29.04 -0.02 37.09
CA PHE A 61 -28.21 0.79 36.20
C PHE A 61 -29.05 1.84 35.48
N VAL A 62 -30.31 1.55 35.13
CA VAL A 62 -31.24 2.50 34.48
C VAL A 62 -32.64 2.32 35.03
N ASP A 63 -33.41 3.41 35.05
CA ASP A 63 -34.74 3.42 35.66
C ASP A 63 -35.84 2.97 34.68
N SER A 64 -35.55 2.97 33.37
CA SER A 64 -36.50 2.60 32.34
C SER A 64 -35.85 2.00 31.09
N LEU A 65 -36.65 1.25 30.33
CA LEU A 65 -36.26 0.72 29.03
C LEU A 65 -35.90 1.85 28.03
N SER A 66 -36.57 3.01 28.13
CA SER A 66 -36.27 4.17 27.29
C SER A 66 -34.91 4.79 27.62
N GLU A 67 -34.55 4.88 28.90
CA GLU A 67 -33.23 5.35 29.34
C GLU A 67 -32.14 4.38 28.88
N TYR A 68 -32.38 3.07 29.01
CA TYR A 68 -31.49 2.02 28.54
C TYR A 68 -31.10 2.21 27.07
N TYR A 69 -32.10 2.26 26.18
CA TYR A 69 -31.85 2.36 24.75
C TYR A 69 -31.26 3.72 24.35
N SER A 70 -31.63 4.81 25.02
CA SER A 70 -31.04 6.13 24.80
C SER A 70 -29.55 6.14 25.15
N LEU A 71 -29.19 5.56 26.30
CA LEU A 71 -27.79 5.47 26.73
C LEU A 71 -27.00 4.51 25.85
N LEU A 72 -27.57 3.35 25.50
CA LEU A 72 -26.96 2.40 24.57
C LEU A 72 -26.70 3.05 23.21
N HIS A 73 -27.65 3.83 22.68
CA HIS A 73 -27.47 4.57 21.43
C HIS A 73 -26.30 5.57 21.51
N LYS A 74 -26.20 6.33 22.61
CA LYS A 74 -25.09 7.26 22.82
C LYS A 74 -23.74 6.55 22.93
N VAL A 75 -23.69 5.44 23.68
CA VAL A 75 -22.47 4.63 23.85
C VAL A 75 -22.05 4.02 22.53
N THR A 76 -22.98 3.43 21.77
CA THR A 76 -22.66 2.86 20.44
C THR A 76 -22.15 3.90 19.45
N LEU A 77 -22.75 5.10 19.41
CA LEU A 77 -22.22 6.20 18.59
C LEU A 77 -20.81 6.60 19.01
N GLU A 78 -20.55 6.70 20.31
CA GLU A 78 -19.22 7.06 20.81
C GLU A 78 -18.18 5.96 20.54
N THR A 79 -18.55 4.69 20.71
CA THR A 79 -17.73 3.52 20.35
C THR A 79 -17.36 3.57 18.87
N VAL A 80 -18.32 3.84 17.97
CA VAL A 80 -18.04 3.96 16.53
C VAL A 80 -17.11 5.14 16.23
N LYS A 81 -17.29 6.30 16.88
CA LYS A 81 -16.38 7.45 16.70
C LYS A 81 -14.95 7.10 17.11
N LEU A 82 -14.77 6.44 18.26
CA LEU A 82 -13.46 5.99 18.72
C LEU A 82 -12.83 5.03 17.71
N GLN A 83 -13.58 4.05 17.21
CA GLN A 83 -13.10 3.11 16.18
C GLN A 83 -12.68 3.82 14.88
N VAL A 84 -13.47 4.78 14.41
CA VAL A 84 -13.14 5.55 13.20
C VAL A 84 -11.88 6.37 13.42
N SER A 85 -11.70 6.96 14.62
CA SER A 85 -10.49 7.71 14.94
C SER A 85 -9.23 6.84 15.03
N GLU A 86 -9.37 5.59 15.47
CA GLU A 86 -8.28 4.62 15.57
C GLU A 86 -7.96 3.91 14.24
N ALA A 87 -8.86 4.00 13.25
CA ALA A 87 -8.68 3.35 11.95
C ALA A 87 -7.47 3.89 11.16
N LEU A 88 -7.00 5.12 11.44
CA LEU A 88 -5.82 5.70 10.80
C LEU A 88 -4.52 5.23 11.48
N THR A 89 -4.30 3.92 11.42
CA THR A 89 -3.08 3.28 11.91
C THR A 89 -1.85 3.68 11.07
N PRO A 90 -0.62 3.55 11.59
CA PRO A 90 0.58 3.94 10.87
C PRO A 90 0.74 3.28 9.49
N ASP A 91 0.34 2.01 9.34
CA ASP A 91 0.35 1.32 8.06
C ASP A 91 -0.70 1.87 7.09
N GLN A 92 -1.89 2.27 7.56
CA GLN A 92 -2.89 2.96 6.70
C GLN A 92 -2.36 4.29 6.17
N ARG A 93 -1.60 5.04 6.97
CA ARG A 93 -0.96 6.28 6.49
C ARG A 93 0.03 6.00 5.35
N ILE A 94 0.78 4.90 5.43
CA ILE A 94 1.67 4.47 4.35
C ILE A 94 0.88 4.06 3.11
N VAL A 95 -0.25 3.35 3.26
CA VAL A 95 -1.13 3.02 2.13
C VAL A 95 -1.56 4.30 1.39
N GLN A 96 -2.05 5.30 2.13
CA GLN A 96 -2.47 6.58 1.56
C GLN A 96 -1.31 7.34 0.91
N ALA A 97 -0.12 7.32 1.51
CA ALA A 97 1.06 7.95 0.93
C ALA A 97 1.51 7.29 -0.38
N VAL A 98 1.42 5.95 -0.48
CA VAL A 98 1.74 5.23 -1.72
C VAL A 98 0.72 5.53 -2.82
N GLU A 99 -0.56 5.57 -2.50
CA GLU A 99 -1.63 5.94 -3.45
C GLU A 99 -1.43 7.36 -3.96
N ALA A 100 -1.18 8.32 -3.04
CA ALA A 100 -0.89 9.71 -3.41
C ALA A 100 0.37 9.84 -4.27
N LEU A 101 1.42 9.04 -4.00
CA LEU A 101 2.63 9.02 -4.81
C LEU A 101 2.33 8.52 -6.24
N ASP A 102 1.50 7.49 -6.38
CA ASP A 102 1.11 6.97 -7.69
C ASP A 102 0.25 7.98 -8.47
N ASP A 103 -0.69 8.67 -7.80
CA ASP A 103 -1.49 9.76 -8.40
C ASP A 103 -0.61 10.93 -8.86
N ILE A 104 0.37 11.34 -8.04
CA ILE A 104 1.34 12.38 -8.40
C ILE A 104 2.16 11.94 -9.59
N ASN A 105 2.63 10.69 -9.65
CA ASN A 105 3.42 10.19 -10.78
C ASN A 105 2.62 10.25 -12.09
N GLU A 106 1.37 9.78 -12.09
CA GLU A 106 0.51 9.80 -13.28
C GLU A 106 0.19 11.23 -13.73
N THR A 107 -0.16 12.11 -12.78
CA THR A 107 -0.45 13.51 -13.04
C THR A 107 0.78 14.25 -13.56
N THR A 108 1.93 14.07 -12.91
CA THR A 108 3.19 14.73 -13.29
C THR A 108 3.61 14.29 -14.69
N ASN A 109 3.48 13.00 -15.02
CA ASN A 109 3.78 12.51 -16.36
C ASN A 109 2.90 13.19 -17.41
N SER A 110 1.58 13.22 -17.18
CA SER A 110 0.62 13.83 -18.10
C SER A 110 0.87 15.32 -18.32
N LEU A 111 1.16 16.06 -17.25
CA LEU A 111 1.46 17.49 -17.33
C LEU A 111 2.84 17.75 -17.95
N SER A 112 3.82 16.90 -17.71
CA SER A 112 5.15 17.01 -18.31
C SER A 112 5.13 16.73 -19.81
N GLU A 113 4.35 15.73 -20.26
CA GLU A 113 4.09 15.50 -21.67
C GLU A 113 3.40 16.71 -22.31
N ARG A 114 2.42 17.30 -21.63
CA ARG A 114 1.75 18.52 -22.12
C ARG A 114 2.72 19.71 -22.21
N LEU A 115 3.59 19.90 -21.21
CA LEU A 115 4.60 20.95 -21.24
C LEU A 115 5.59 20.72 -22.39
N PHE A 116 6.01 19.48 -22.61
CA PHE A 116 6.92 19.13 -23.70
C PHE A 116 6.32 19.47 -25.07
N GLU A 117 5.09 19.06 -25.34
CA GLU A 117 4.42 19.36 -26.60
C GLU A 117 4.17 20.86 -26.78
N TRP A 118 3.79 21.57 -25.71
CA TRP A 118 3.52 23.00 -25.80
C TRP A 118 4.81 23.81 -25.99
N TYR A 119 5.85 23.51 -25.22
CA TYR A 119 7.13 24.22 -25.30
C TYR A 119 7.93 23.84 -26.56
N GLY A 120 7.72 22.64 -27.11
CA GLY A 120 8.41 22.13 -28.28
C GLY A 120 8.26 23.01 -29.52
N GLY A 121 7.17 23.75 -29.66
CA GLY A 121 6.98 24.74 -30.73
C GLY A 121 7.91 25.96 -30.63
N TYR A 122 8.40 26.28 -29.43
CA TYR A 122 9.23 27.44 -29.14
C TYR A 122 10.72 27.10 -29.05
N PHE A 123 11.10 25.91 -28.57
CA PHE A 123 12.51 25.50 -28.55
C PHE A 123 12.70 23.99 -28.80
N PRO A 124 12.51 23.53 -30.05
CA PRO A 124 12.56 22.10 -30.39
C PRO A 124 13.94 21.47 -30.22
N GLU A 125 15.02 22.24 -30.36
CA GLU A 125 16.41 21.74 -30.27
C GLU A 125 16.93 21.58 -28.84
N SER A 126 16.12 21.94 -27.83
CA SER A 126 16.50 21.88 -26.41
C SER A 126 16.94 20.48 -25.99
N GLY A 127 16.28 19.44 -26.49
CA GLY A 127 16.50 18.06 -26.08
C GLY A 127 16.11 17.77 -24.62
N LEU A 128 15.41 18.71 -23.97
CA LEU A 128 14.95 18.59 -22.59
C LEU A 128 13.61 17.87 -22.52
N ASN A 129 13.39 17.12 -21.43
CA ASN A 129 12.14 16.43 -21.18
C ASN A 129 11.83 16.32 -19.68
N GLY A 130 10.57 16.03 -19.36
CA GLY A 130 10.13 15.78 -17.99
C GLY A 130 10.53 16.91 -17.02
N GLU A 131 11.16 16.51 -15.92
CA GLU A 131 11.61 17.39 -14.84
C GLU A 131 12.61 18.44 -15.33
N SER A 132 13.56 18.07 -16.19
CA SER A 132 14.59 18.99 -16.69
C SER A 132 13.99 20.12 -17.53
N LEU A 133 12.97 19.80 -18.34
CA LEU A 133 12.24 20.79 -19.11
C LEU A 133 11.41 21.70 -18.20
N ALA A 134 10.71 21.13 -17.23
CA ALA A 134 9.92 21.92 -16.28
C ALA A 134 10.77 22.98 -15.56
N TYR A 135 11.92 22.59 -15.01
CA TYR A 135 12.81 23.57 -14.35
C TYR A 135 13.38 24.60 -15.33
N PHE A 136 13.71 24.18 -16.56
CA PHE A 136 14.21 25.09 -17.58
C PHE A 136 13.19 26.17 -17.95
N VAL A 137 11.94 25.76 -18.24
CA VAL A 137 10.86 26.69 -18.60
C VAL A 137 10.49 27.57 -17.40
N ALA A 138 10.41 27.02 -16.19
CA ALA A 138 10.15 27.81 -14.99
C ALA A 138 11.23 28.88 -14.75
N LYS A 139 12.51 28.53 -14.97
CA LYS A 139 13.63 29.44 -14.78
C LYS A 139 13.69 30.53 -15.86
N TYR A 140 13.79 30.12 -17.12
CA TYR A 140 14.11 31.03 -18.23
C TYR A 140 12.88 31.48 -19.01
N GLY A 141 11.83 30.67 -19.10
CA GLY A 141 10.67 30.94 -19.95
C GLY A 141 11.08 30.92 -21.42
N SER A 142 11.26 32.11 -22.00
CA SER A 142 11.77 32.25 -23.36
C SER A 142 13.24 31.80 -23.49
N ARG A 143 13.56 31.19 -24.64
CA ARG A 143 14.94 30.83 -25.00
C ARG A 143 15.87 32.06 -25.13
N GLU A 144 15.29 33.25 -25.29
CA GLU A 144 16.03 34.52 -25.36
C GLU A 144 16.61 34.93 -24.00
N ASN A 145 16.07 34.41 -22.90
CA ASN A 145 16.52 34.73 -21.54
C ASN A 145 17.68 33.84 -21.06
N ILE A 146 18.17 32.93 -21.91
CA ILE A 146 19.26 32.03 -21.56
C ILE A 146 20.58 32.82 -21.52
N PRO A 147 21.37 32.71 -20.44
CA PRO A 147 22.65 33.40 -20.34
C PRO A 147 23.71 32.78 -21.27
N PRO A 148 24.70 33.55 -21.75
CA PRO A 148 25.77 33.05 -22.64
C PRO A 148 26.58 31.88 -22.10
N ASP A 149 26.64 31.73 -20.77
CA ASP A 149 27.38 30.66 -20.09
C ASP A 149 26.62 29.31 -20.06
N ASP A 150 25.33 29.30 -20.41
CA ASP A 150 24.51 28.08 -20.39
C ASP A 150 24.83 27.19 -21.61
N PRO A 151 24.98 25.86 -21.43
CA PRO A 151 25.24 24.93 -22.55
C PRO A 151 24.19 24.99 -23.67
N LEU A 152 22.96 25.43 -23.38
CA LEU A 152 21.88 25.54 -24.36
C LEU A 152 21.88 26.87 -25.11
N TYR A 153 22.71 27.84 -24.75
CA TYR A 153 22.70 29.18 -25.35
C TYR A 153 22.91 29.16 -26.87
N LEU A 154 23.91 28.41 -27.36
CA LEU A 154 24.18 28.29 -28.80
C LEU A 154 22.98 27.69 -29.55
N LYS A 155 22.35 26.67 -28.97
CA LYS A 155 21.16 26.03 -29.56
C LYS A 155 19.96 26.95 -29.56
N ALA A 156 19.79 27.76 -28.52
CA ALA A 156 18.68 28.70 -28.41
C ALA A 156 18.80 29.86 -29.39
N ARG A 157 20.02 30.38 -29.59
CA ARG A 157 20.30 31.44 -30.57
C ARG A 157 20.00 30.99 -31.99
N ASP A 158 20.40 29.78 -32.34
CA ASP A 158 20.26 29.23 -33.69
C ASP A 158 18.95 28.41 -33.86
N SER A 159 18.03 28.49 -32.90
CA SER A 159 16.78 27.70 -32.87
C SER A 159 15.78 28.18 -33.91
N MET A 160 15.09 27.22 -34.54
CA MET A 160 14.05 27.45 -35.54
C MET A 160 12.64 27.61 -34.94
N GLY A 161 12.49 27.47 -33.61
CA GLY A 161 11.19 27.56 -32.95
C GLY A 161 10.56 28.95 -33.04
N ALA A 162 9.27 29.04 -32.79
CA ALA A 162 8.53 30.28 -32.77
C ALA A 162 9.00 31.22 -31.65
N LYS A 163 8.81 32.53 -31.85
CA LYS A 163 9.01 33.51 -30.78
C LYS A 163 7.90 33.33 -29.73
N LEU A 164 8.28 33.39 -28.46
CA LEU A 164 7.36 33.33 -27.35
C LEU A 164 6.97 34.75 -26.93
N GLU A 165 5.69 35.07 -27.02
CA GLU A 165 5.16 36.37 -26.56
C GLU A 165 5.15 36.42 -25.02
N THR A 166 5.26 37.63 -24.45
CA THR A 166 5.41 37.81 -22.99
C THR A 166 4.22 37.28 -22.19
N ALA A 167 3.00 37.38 -22.74
CA ALA A 167 1.79 36.84 -22.11
C ALA A 167 1.81 35.30 -22.06
N ASP A 168 2.18 34.66 -23.17
CA ASP A 168 2.30 33.20 -23.27
C ASP A 168 3.47 32.68 -22.44
N GLU A 169 4.57 33.45 -22.38
CA GLU A 169 5.71 33.16 -21.52
C GLU A 169 5.29 33.10 -20.05
N SER A 170 4.57 34.11 -19.56
CA SER A 170 4.11 34.12 -18.17
C SER A 170 3.22 32.91 -17.86
N LEU A 171 2.36 32.51 -18.80
CA LEU A 171 1.47 31.36 -18.66
C LEU A 171 2.27 30.04 -18.62
N LEU A 172 3.22 29.87 -19.54
CA LEU A 172 4.08 28.68 -19.61
C LEU A 172 4.98 28.54 -18.38
N LYS A 173 5.51 29.66 -17.86
CA LYS A 173 6.27 29.66 -16.61
C LYS A 173 5.42 29.19 -15.43
N GLY A 174 4.20 29.72 -15.27
CA GLY A 174 3.30 29.29 -14.19
C GLY A 174 2.89 27.81 -14.32
N PHE A 175 2.68 27.33 -15.54
CA PHE A 175 2.43 25.91 -15.78
C PHE A 175 3.64 25.05 -15.41
N ALA A 176 4.84 25.45 -15.83
CA ALA A 176 6.09 24.75 -15.53
C ALA A 176 6.41 24.74 -14.02
N GLU A 177 6.18 25.86 -13.32
CA GLU A 177 6.31 25.95 -11.86
C GLU A 177 5.37 24.96 -11.15
N SER A 178 4.14 24.81 -11.64
CA SER A 178 3.20 23.82 -11.11
C SER A 178 3.74 22.40 -11.31
N VAL A 179 4.31 22.09 -12.47
CA VAL A 179 4.94 20.77 -12.75
C VAL A 179 6.17 20.54 -11.85
N CYS A 180 7.06 21.53 -11.71
CA CYS A 180 8.19 21.48 -10.77
C CYS A 180 7.71 21.21 -9.35
N SER A 181 6.62 21.86 -8.94
CA SER A 181 6.07 21.69 -7.61
C SER A 181 5.62 20.25 -7.35
N LEU A 182 5.06 19.57 -8.36
CA LEU A 182 4.68 18.16 -8.28
C LEU A 182 5.89 17.25 -8.20
N TYR A 183 6.96 17.51 -8.96
CA TYR A 183 8.23 16.79 -8.85
C TYR A 183 8.85 16.90 -7.45
N ASP A 184 8.81 18.09 -6.84
CA ASP A 184 9.29 18.27 -5.47
C ASP A 184 8.41 17.52 -4.46
N ARG A 185 7.09 17.53 -4.65
CA ARG A 185 6.12 16.89 -3.74
C ARG A 185 6.28 15.37 -3.80
N ARG A 186 6.51 14.83 -5.01
CA ARG A 186 6.89 13.43 -5.24
C ARG A 186 8.07 13.02 -4.35
N LYS A 187 9.16 13.81 -4.36
CA LYS A 187 10.36 13.56 -3.53
C LYS A 187 10.06 13.62 -2.03
N GLN A 188 9.21 14.57 -1.61
CA GLN A 188 8.80 14.68 -0.19
C GLN A 188 8.01 13.47 0.28
N ILE A 189 7.07 12.97 -0.53
CA ILE A 189 6.31 11.76 -0.21
C ILE A 189 7.21 10.52 -0.21
N GLU A 190 8.14 10.42 -1.16
CA GLU A 190 9.15 9.35 -1.17
C GLU A 190 9.96 9.32 0.15
N ALA A 191 10.47 10.47 0.59
CA ALA A 191 11.21 10.57 1.86
C ALA A 191 10.33 10.19 3.06
N TYR A 192 9.08 10.66 3.10
CA TYR A 192 8.13 10.29 4.15
C TYR A 192 7.88 8.78 4.22
N ILE A 193 7.72 8.12 3.07
CA ILE A 193 7.53 6.67 3.00
C ILE A 193 8.78 5.94 3.49
N GLU A 194 9.97 6.43 3.15
CA GLU A 194 11.24 5.84 3.59
C GLU A 194 11.37 5.85 5.11
N ASP A 195 11.15 7.00 5.75
CA ASP A 195 11.21 7.14 7.21
C ASP A 195 10.12 6.30 7.91
N SER A 196 8.89 6.36 7.39
CA SER A 196 7.76 5.62 7.96
C SER A 196 7.94 4.11 7.87
N MET A 197 8.47 3.61 6.74
CA MET A 197 8.74 2.18 6.55
C MET A 197 9.89 1.69 7.41
N ALA A 198 10.93 2.50 7.64
CA ALA A 198 12.03 2.15 8.53
C ALA A 198 11.55 1.93 9.97
N SER A 199 10.58 2.72 10.44
CA SER A 199 9.99 2.57 11.76
C SER A 199 8.94 1.44 11.83
N LEU A 200 8.09 1.29 10.81
CA LEU A 200 6.96 0.35 10.85
C LEU A 200 7.39 -1.09 10.52
N ALA A 201 8.20 -1.26 9.48
CA ALA A 201 8.51 -2.55 8.89
C ALA A 201 9.99 -2.64 8.49
N PRO A 202 10.90 -2.68 9.48
CA PRO A 202 12.35 -2.68 9.24
C PRO A 202 12.84 -3.92 8.49
N ASN A 203 12.20 -5.09 8.67
CA ASN A 203 12.62 -6.31 7.98
C ASN A 203 12.20 -6.31 6.50
N LEU A 204 10.98 -5.88 6.21
CA LEU A 204 10.53 -5.67 4.82
C LEU A 204 11.39 -4.63 4.10
N THR A 205 11.70 -3.51 4.78
CA THR A 205 12.57 -2.46 4.25
C THR A 205 13.96 -2.99 3.92
N MET A 206 14.53 -3.83 4.78
CA MET A 206 15.83 -4.44 4.55
C MET A 206 15.85 -5.40 3.34
N LEU A 207 14.77 -6.16 3.13
CA LEU A 207 14.71 -7.17 2.06
C LEU A 207 14.25 -6.62 0.70
N ALA A 208 13.34 -5.66 0.68
CA ALA A 208 12.70 -5.16 -0.54
C ALA A 208 13.05 -3.69 -0.86
N GLY A 209 13.61 -2.96 0.10
CA GLY A 209 13.67 -1.51 0.09
C GLY A 209 12.35 -0.88 0.56
N PRO A 210 12.36 0.41 0.96
CA PRO A 210 11.18 1.09 1.50
C PRO A 210 10.03 1.14 0.49
N MET A 211 10.31 1.51 -0.77
CA MET A 211 9.29 1.70 -1.80
C MET A 211 8.54 0.42 -2.17
N LEU A 212 9.26 -0.69 -2.37
CA LEU A 212 8.61 -1.96 -2.69
C LEU A 212 7.89 -2.53 -1.46
N GLY A 213 8.45 -2.37 -0.26
CA GLY A 213 7.79 -2.75 0.99
C GLY A 213 6.47 -2.00 1.19
N ALA A 214 6.47 -0.68 1.03
CA ALA A 214 5.28 0.16 1.12
C ALA A 214 4.22 -0.23 0.08
N ARG A 215 4.62 -0.47 -1.18
CA ARG A 215 3.70 -0.96 -2.22
C ARG A 215 3.12 -2.34 -1.89
N LEU A 216 3.89 -3.24 -1.27
CA LEU A 216 3.36 -4.54 -0.83
C LEU A 216 2.28 -4.38 0.24
N ILE A 217 2.50 -3.48 1.20
CA ILE A 217 1.51 -3.15 2.24
C ILE A 217 0.27 -2.51 1.61
N SER A 218 0.44 -1.54 0.72
CA SER A 218 -0.65 -0.88 -0.02
C SER A 218 -1.51 -1.88 -0.79
N VAL A 219 -0.91 -2.76 -1.60
CA VAL A 219 -1.67 -3.76 -2.37
C VAL A 219 -2.34 -4.81 -1.48
N ALA A 220 -1.78 -5.11 -0.30
CA ALA A 220 -2.41 -5.98 0.69
C ALA A 220 -3.53 -5.27 1.48
N GLY A 221 -3.46 -3.95 1.60
CA GLY A 221 -4.37 -3.07 2.31
C GLY A 221 -4.02 -2.83 3.78
N SER A 222 -3.13 -3.64 4.39
CA SER A 222 -2.57 -3.42 5.73
C SER A 222 -1.35 -4.32 5.95
N LEU A 223 -0.52 -3.99 6.94
CA LEU A 223 0.62 -4.84 7.32
C LEU A 223 0.13 -6.19 7.90
N GLU A 224 -0.97 -6.17 8.64
CA GLU A 224 -1.62 -7.38 9.17
C GLU A 224 -2.03 -8.34 8.05
N LYS A 225 -2.73 -7.83 7.02
CA LYS A 225 -3.16 -8.64 5.87
C LYS A 225 -1.96 -9.20 5.11
N LEU A 226 -0.90 -8.40 4.95
CA LEU A 226 0.33 -8.86 4.31
C LEU A 226 1.00 -9.99 5.08
N ALA A 227 1.05 -9.90 6.42
CA ALA A 227 1.59 -10.95 7.29
C ALA A 227 0.79 -12.26 7.22
N ALA A 228 -0.53 -12.17 7.02
CA ALA A 228 -1.42 -13.31 6.85
C ALA A 228 -1.27 -13.99 5.47
N PHE A 229 -0.78 -13.29 4.44
CA PHE A 229 -0.66 -13.86 3.11
C PHE A 229 0.37 -15.00 3.03
N PRO A 230 0.07 -16.07 2.27
CA PRO A 230 1.06 -17.09 1.96
C PRO A 230 2.09 -16.56 0.96
N SER A 231 3.28 -17.16 0.97
CA SER A 231 4.37 -16.80 0.05
C SER A 231 3.97 -16.87 -1.43
N SER A 232 3.08 -17.81 -1.81
CA SER A 232 2.55 -17.91 -3.17
C SER A 232 1.74 -16.69 -3.60
N THR A 233 0.95 -16.10 -2.69
CA THR A 233 0.19 -14.87 -2.94
C THR A 233 1.13 -13.69 -3.10
N ILE A 234 2.08 -13.51 -2.16
CA ILE A 234 3.08 -12.44 -2.23
C ILE A 234 3.91 -12.52 -3.52
N GLN A 235 4.18 -13.74 -4.02
CA GLN A 235 4.91 -13.91 -5.27
C GLN A 235 4.20 -13.25 -6.46
N VAL A 236 2.87 -13.35 -6.54
CA VAL A 236 2.08 -12.91 -7.70
C VAL A 236 1.24 -11.65 -7.42
N ILE A 237 1.38 -11.04 -6.23
CA ILE A 237 0.59 -9.89 -5.81
C ILE A 237 0.78 -8.71 -6.78
N GLY A 238 -0.33 -8.12 -7.22
CA GLY A 238 -0.38 -7.08 -8.27
C GLY A 238 -0.33 -7.60 -9.71
N ALA A 239 -0.13 -8.90 -9.95
CA ALA A 239 -0.37 -9.54 -11.26
C ALA A 239 -1.80 -10.08 -11.41
N ASN A 240 -2.78 -9.47 -10.72
CA ASN A 240 -4.16 -9.95 -10.62
C ASN A 240 -4.78 -10.25 -12.01
N LYS A 241 -4.64 -9.34 -12.98
CA LYS A 241 -5.15 -9.53 -14.35
C LYS A 241 -4.60 -10.80 -15.01
N ALA A 242 -3.29 -11.05 -14.90
CA ALA A 242 -2.65 -12.24 -15.48
C ALA A 242 -3.00 -13.52 -14.71
N LEU A 243 -3.10 -13.44 -13.38
CA LEU A 243 -3.51 -14.55 -12.53
C LEU A 243 -4.94 -14.99 -12.82
N PHE A 244 -5.89 -14.05 -12.90
CA PHE A 244 -7.28 -14.36 -13.23
C PHE A 244 -7.43 -14.92 -14.64
N LYS A 245 -6.61 -14.44 -15.60
CA LYS A 245 -6.56 -15.03 -16.94
C LYS A 245 -6.06 -16.49 -16.90
N HIS A 246 -5.02 -16.80 -16.13
CA HIS A 246 -4.56 -18.18 -15.93
C HIS A 246 -5.68 -19.08 -15.37
N LEU A 247 -6.36 -18.62 -14.31
CA LEU A 247 -7.43 -19.37 -13.65
C LEU A 247 -8.63 -19.62 -14.57
N ARG A 248 -9.00 -18.64 -15.40
CA ARG A 248 -10.17 -18.74 -16.30
C ARG A 248 -9.86 -19.44 -17.63
N SER A 249 -8.70 -19.19 -18.22
CA SER A 249 -8.44 -19.56 -19.62
C SER A 249 -7.26 -20.52 -19.81
N ARG A 250 -6.80 -21.21 -18.76
CA ARG A 250 -5.60 -22.09 -18.77
C ARG A 250 -4.36 -21.44 -19.41
N ALA A 251 -4.28 -20.10 -19.39
CA ALA A 251 -3.08 -19.36 -19.83
C ALA A 251 -1.89 -19.73 -18.92
N PRO A 252 -0.63 -19.50 -19.27
CA PRO A 252 0.47 -19.69 -18.31
C PRO A 252 0.31 -18.77 -17.10
N SER A 253 0.62 -19.27 -15.89
CA SER A 253 0.55 -18.47 -14.66
C SER A 253 1.64 -17.39 -14.62
N PRO A 254 1.36 -16.22 -14.01
CA PRO A 254 2.39 -15.20 -13.81
C PRO A 254 3.47 -15.74 -12.86
N LYS A 255 4.74 -15.48 -13.19
CA LYS A 255 5.88 -15.92 -12.36
C LYS A 255 6.15 -14.98 -11.18
N HIS A 256 5.75 -13.72 -11.30
CA HIS A 256 5.97 -12.66 -10.33
C HIS A 256 4.94 -11.54 -10.56
N GLY A 257 4.59 -10.83 -9.49
CA GLY A 257 3.80 -9.60 -9.52
C GLY A 257 4.67 -8.36 -9.33
N ILE A 258 4.29 -7.47 -8.42
CA ILE A 258 5.02 -6.21 -8.16
C ILE A 258 6.45 -6.44 -7.68
N ILE A 259 6.73 -7.60 -7.06
CA ILE A 259 8.09 -7.99 -6.65
C ILE A 259 9.09 -8.07 -7.83
N TYR A 260 8.61 -8.05 -9.08
CA TYR A 260 9.47 -7.99 -10.26
C TYR A 260 10.39 -6.76 -10.27
N SER A 261 9.98 -5.63 -9.66
CA SER A 261 10.80 -4.42 -9.58
C SER A 261 12.09 -4.63 -8.77
N HIS A 262 12.16 -5.67 -7.94
CA HIS A 262 13.33 -5.94 -7.12
C HIS A 262 14.57 -6.25 -7.98
N PRO A 263 15.75 -5.64 -7.71
CA PRO A 263 16.98 -5.83 -8.49
C PRO A 263 17.38 -7.30 -8.68
N LEU A 264 17.19 -8.13 -7.66
CA LEU A 264 17.51 -9.55 -7.73
C LEU A 264 16.68 -10.32 -8.78
N ILE A 265 15.48 -9.83 -9.13
CA ILE A 265 14.56 -10.48 -10.07
C ILE A 265 14.68 -9.88 -11.47
N ASN A 266 14.60 -8.55 -11.62
CA ASN A 266 14.61 -7.91 -12.94
C ASN A 266 15.93 -8.16 -13.70
N THR A 267 17.07 -8.16 -13.01
CA THR A 267 18.40 -8.43 -13.60
C THR A 267 18.66 -9.91 -13.87
N SER A 268 17.90 -10.81 -13.23
CA SER A 268 18.11 -12.24 -13.38
C SER A 268 17.69 -12.74 -14.77
N PRO A 269 18.34 -13.80 -15.32
CA PRO A 269 17.91 -14.41 -16.59
C PRO A 269 16.52 -15.04 -16.52
N TRP A 270 15.77 -15.01 -17.63
CA TRP A 270 14.34 -15.39 -17.66
C TRP A 270 14.02 -16.81 -17.17
N TRP A 271 14.98 -17.74 -17.26
CA TRP A 271 14.84 -19.12 -16.79
C TRP A 271 15.02 -19.28 -15.28
N VAL A 272 15.72 -18.34 -14.62
CA VAL A 272 15.97 -18.35 -13.17
C VAL A 272 15.01 -17.44 -12.41
N ARG A 273 14.49 -16.38 -13.07
CA ARG A 273 13.58 -15.37 -12.47
C ARG A 273 12.49 -15.95 -11.58
N GLY A 274 11.78 -16.99 -12.03
CA GLY A 274 10.69 -17.59 -11.26
C GLY A 274 11.15 -18.28 -9.96
N LYS A 275 12.36 -18.87 -9.95
CA LYS A 275 12.94 -19.49 -8.76
C LYS A 275 13.37 -18.43 -7.75
N VAL A 276 13.97 -17.34 -8.23
CA VAL A 276 14.37 -16.19 -7.40
C VAL A 276 13.15 -15.49 -6.82
N ALA A 277 12.11 -15.24 -7.62
CA ALA A 277 10.86 -14.65 -7.16
C ALA A 277 10.21 -15.46 -6.03
N ARG A 278 10.22 -16.79 -6.13
CA ARG A 278 9.72 -17.67 -5.06
C ARG A 278 10.57 -17.57 -3.79
N ALA A 279 11.90 -17.54 -3.93
CA ALA A 279 12.80 -17.41 -2.78
C ALA A 279 12.61 -16.06 -2.07
N LEU A 280 12.52 -14.97 -2.83
CA LEU A 280 12.25 -13.64 -2.30
C LEU A 280 10.89 -13.58 -1.60
N ALA A 281 9.82 -14.03 -2.26
CA ALA A 281 8.47 -14.01 -1.68
C ALA A 281 8.36 -14.81 -0.37
N ALA A 282 9.11 -15.90 -0.23
CA ALA A 282 9.17 -16.67 1.01
C ALA A 282 9.79 -15.86 2.16
N LYS A 283 10.86 -15.11 1.87
CA LYS A 283 11.52 -14.25 2.85
C LYS A 283 10.73 -12.99 3.17
N LEU A 284 10.07 -12.39 2.18
CA LEU A 284 9.14 -11.27 2.41
C LEU A 284 7.95 -11.67 3.28
N SER A 285 7.37 -12.86 3.06
CA SER A 285 6.29 -13.39 3.92
C SER A 285 6.75 -13.54 5.38
N LEU A 286 7.96 -14.03 5.59
CA LEU A 286 8.53 -14.17 6.94
C LEU A 286 8.82 -12.80 7.57
N ALA A 287 9.43 -11.88 6.81
CA ALA A 287 9.71 -10.52 7.27
C ALA A 287 8.43 -9.78 7.67
N ALA A 288 7.37 -9.84 6.86
CA ALA A 288 6.09 -9.21 7.19
C ALA A 288 5.50 -9.72 8.50
N ARG A 289 5.64 -11.03 8.79
CA ARG A 289 5.19 -11.61 10.06
C ARG A 289 6.04 -11.16 11.24
N ILE A 290 7.35 -11.10 11.07
CA ILE A 290 8.25 -10.62 12.13
C ILE A 290 7.98 -9.14 12.43
N ASP A 291 7.82 -8.32 11.39
CA ASP A 291 7.48 -6.90 11.51
C ASP A 291 6.15 -6.71 12.26
N PHE A 292 5.11 -7.48 11.90
CA PHE A 292 3.79 -7.35 12.53
C PHE A 292 3.73 -7.89 13.97
N TYR A 293 4.28 -9.08 14.23
CA TYR A 293 4.11 -9.76 15.53
C TYR A 293 5.22 -9.48 16.55
N SER A 294 6.43 -9.17 16.08
CA SER A 294 7.60 -9.04 16.96
C SER A 294 8.22 -7.66 16.95
N ALA A 295 8.04 -6.88 15.88
CA ALA A 295 8.65 -5.56 15.67
C ALA A 295 10.19 -5.53 15.88
N LYS A 296 10.85 -6.70 15.90
CA LYS A 296 12.29 -6.86 16.05
C LYS A 296 12.93 -6.99 14.69
N LYS A 297 14.05 -6.29 14.49
CA LYS A 297 14.87 -6.45 13.30
C LYS A 297 15.65 -7.77 13.37
N ASP A 298 15.57 -8.56 12.31
CA ASP A 298 16.30 -9.81 12.13
C ASP A 298 17.22 -9.70 10.90
N PRO A 299 18.51 -9.35 11.10
CA PRO A 299 19.49 -9.21 10.02
C PRO A 299 19.80 -10.53 9.29
N SER A 300 19.51 -11.69 9.88
CA SER A 300 19.85 -13.00 9.30
C SER A 300 19.10 -13.28 7.98
N LEU A 301 17.91 -12.67 7.83
CA LEU A 301 17.03 -12.88 6.67
C LEU A 301 17.71 -12.55 5.33
N THR A 302 18.52 -11.50 5.30
CA THR A 302 19.21 -11.06 4.08
C THR A 302 20.27 -12.07 3.67
N GLY A 303 21.11 -12.52 4.61
CA GLY A 303 22.14 -13.53 4.35
C GLY A 303 21.53 -14.86 3.88
N GLU A 304 20.43 -15.29 4.48
CA GLU A 304 19.72 -16.50 4.05
C GLU A 304 19.11 -16.37 2.64
N LEU A 305 18.61 -15.18 2.28
CA LEU A 305 18.09 -14.92 0.94
C LEU A 305 19.20 -14.97 -0.11
N GLU A 306 20.31 -14.27 0.15
CA GLU A 306 21.47 -14.21 -0.74
C GLU A 306 22.06 -15.60 -0.98
N GLU A 307 22.25 -16.38 0.08
CA GLU A 307 22.76 -17.75 0.00
C GLU A 307 21.85 -18.63 -0.87
N LYS A 308 20.54 -18.51 -0.69
CA LYS A 308 19.55 -19.27 -1.46
C LYS A 308 19.56 -18.87 -2.94
N ILE A 309 19.71 -17.59 -3.24
CA ILE A 309 19.78 -17.08 -4.61
C ILE A 309 21.08 -17.51 -5.28
N ARG A 310 22.21 -17.48 -4.56
CA ARG A 310 23.50 -17.97 -5.05
C ARG A 310 23.39 -19.44 -5.48
N LYS A 311 22.88 -20.31 -4.61
CA LYS A 311 22.63 -21.73 -4.92
C LYS A 311 21.73 -21.92 -6.14
N ILE A 312 20.69 -21.10 -6.28
CA ILE A 312 19.77 -21.15 -7.43
C ILE A 312 20.51 -20.81 -8.73
N ARG A 313 21.39 -19.80 -8.72
CA ARG A 313 22.17 -19.37 -9.89
C ARG A 313 23.20 -20.43 -10.28
N GLU A 314 23.93 -20.97 -9.31
CA GLU A 314 24.92 -22.04 -9.51
C GLU A 314 24.28 -23.32 -10.07
N ALA A 315 23.11 -23.70 -9.57
CA ALA A 315 22.40 -24.89 -10.04
C ALA A 315 21.73 -24.70 -11.42
N ASN A 316 21.62 -23.47 -11.95
CA ASN A 316 20.92 -23.19 -13.21
C ASN A 316 21.73 -22.25 -14.13
N PRO A 317 22.97 -22.63 -14.51
CA PRO A 317 23.85 -21.77 -15.28
C PRO A 317 23.38 -21.62 -16.74
N ARG A 318 22.63 -22.60 -17.26
CA ARG A 318 22.17 -22.62 -18.66
C ARG A 318 20.65 -22.61 -18.75
N PRO A 319 20.08 -22.05 -19.84
CA PRO A 319 18.65 -22.11 -20.08
C PRO A 319 18.20 -23.58 -20.21
N PRO A 320 17.01 -23.93 -19.68
CA PRO A 320 16.46 -25.26 -19.85
C PRO A 320 16.27 -25.55 -21.34
N GLN A 321 16.79 -26.68 -21.81
CA GLN A 321 16.56 -27.13 -23.18
C GLN A 321 15.05 -27.29 -23.37
N LYS A 322 14.50 -26.52 -24.32
CA LYS A 322 13.08 -26.54 -24.65
C LYS A 322 12.74 -27.95 -25.12
N ARG A 323 12.05 -28.76 -24.30
CA ARG A 323 11.41 -29.98 -24.80
C ARG A 323 10.44 -29.53 -25.89
N GLN A 324 10.72 -29.89 -27.14
CA GLN A 324 9.77 -29.73 -28.23
C GLN A 324 8.57 -30.61 -27.91
N GLU A 325 7.55 -30.04 -27.25
CA GLU A 325 6.23 -30.65 -27.25
C GLU A 325 5.73 -30.62 -28.69
N VAL A 326 5.80 -31.77 -29.35
CA VAL A 326 5.20 -32.03 -30.64
C VAL A 326 3.69 -31.81 -30.48
N ARG A 327 3.23 -30.59 -30.75
CA ARG A 327 1.80 -30.31 -30.91
C ARG A 327 1.32 -31.03 -32.16
N VAL A 328 0.84 -32.26 -31.98
CA VAL A 328 0.10 -33.00 -33.01
C VAL A 328 -1.13 -32.14 -33.34
N LYS A 329 -1.09 -31.44 -34.47
CA LYS A 329 -2.26 -30.71 -34.99
C LYS A 329 -3.34 -31.75 -35.31
N PRO A 330 -4.57 -31.64 -34.80
CA PRO A 330 -5.64 -32.55 -35.18
C PRO A 330 -5.92 -32.41 -36.68
N LYS A 331 -5.79 -33.51 -37.44
CA LYS A 331 -6.17 -33.58 -38.85
C LYS A 331 -7.63 -33.16 -38.97
N LYS A 332 -7.90 -32.00 -39.56
CA LYS A 332 -9.26 -31.61 -39.97
C LYS A 332 -9.82 -32.70 -40.89
N LYS A 333 -10.80 -33.47 -40.42
CA LYS A 333 -11.62 -34.30 -41.30
C LYS A 333 -12.35 -33.35 -42.25
N ARG A 334 -11.97 -33.36 -43.53
CA ARG A 334 -12.79 -32.79 -44.61
C ARG A 334 -14.15 -33.51 -44.57
N ARG A 335 -15.21 -32.78 -44.24
CA ARG A 335 -16.58 -33.24 -44.53
C ARG A 335 -16.71 -33.28 -46.05
N LYS A 336 -17.06 -34.46 -46.58
CA LYS A 336 -17.47 -34.65 -47.97
C LYS A 336 -18.81 -33.97 -48.20
#